data_AF-A0A3A9JY69-F1
#
_entry.id   AF-A0A3A9JY69-F1
#
_cell.length_a   1.000
_cell.length_b   1.000
_cell.length_c   1.000
_cell.angle_alpha   90.00
_cell.angle_beta   90.00
_cell.angle_gamma   90.00
#
_symmetry.space_group_name_H-M   'P 1'
#
loop_
_entity.id
_entity.type
_entity.pdbx_description
1 polymer ?
#
loop_
_entity_poly.entity_id
_entity_poly.type
_entity_poly.pdbx_seq_one_letter_code
_entity_poly.pdbx_strand_id
1 'polypeptide(L)' 'MDKFQMVELLRTLLEEELTEESRVQTLQEAGLLTRDEGLVVRLLDGNEFQITVVQSKFSKEDE' A
#
# COMPACT_ATOMS: atom_id res chain seq x y z
N MET A 1 -14.97 1.99 4.67
CA MET A 1 -13.69 1.97 3.95
C MET A 1 -13.34 0.53 3.67
N ASP A 2 -13.30 0.15 2.40
CA ASP A 2 -12.85 -1.18 1.99
C ASP A 2 -11.31 -1.26 1.88
N LYS A 3 -10.79 -2.46 1.59
CA LYS A 3 -9.35 -2.73 1.52
C LYS A 3 -8.67 -1.92 0.40
N PHE A 4 -9.32 -1.74 -0.74
CA PHE A 4 -8.80 -0.96 -1.86
C PHE A 4 -8.68 0.51 -1.47
N GLN A 5 -9.73 1.08 -0.87
CA GLN A 5 -9.71 2.45 -0.36
C GLN A 5 -8.62 2.68 0.71
N MET A 6 -8.33 1.68 1.53
CA MET A 6 -7.22 1.76 2.51
C MET A 6 -5.85 1.80 1.83
N VAL A 7 -5.64 0.99 0.79
CA VAL A 7 -4.37 0.99 0.01
C VAL A 7 -4.17 2.35 -0.65
N GLU A 8 -5.20 2.91 -1.27
CA GLU A 8 -5.13 4.22 -1.90
C GLU A 8 -4.86 5.34 -0.88
N LEU A 9 -5.52 5.29 0.30
CA LEU A 9 -5.23 6.23 1.38
C LEU A 9 -3.76 6.16 1.82
N LEU A 10 -3.23 4.96 2.07
CA LEU A 10 -1.83 4.79 2.44
C LEU A 10 -0.89 5.29 1.34
N ARG A 11 -1.25 5.07 0.07
CA ARG A 11 -0.46 5.54 -1.06
C ARG A 11 -0.38 7.07 -1.05
N THR A 12 -1.50 7.76 -0.94
CA THR A 12 -1.54 9.23 -0.88
C THR A 12 -0.70 9.75 0.29
N LEU A 13 -0.87 9.20 1.48
CA LEU A 13 -0.08 9.63 2.65
C LEU A 13 1.42 9.40 2.47
N LEU A 14 1.83 8.28 1.86
CA LEU A 14 3.24 8.01 1.59
C LEU A 14 3.80 8.92 0.50
N GLU A 15 3.04 9.21 -0.55
CA GLU A 15 3.44 10.14 -1.61
C GLU A 15 3.54 11.59 -1.11
N GLU A 16 2.75 11.98 -0.10
CA GLU A 16 2.81 13.31 0.54
C GLU A 16 3.99 13.45 1.52
N GLU A 17 4.30 12.40 2.28
CA GLU A 17 5.34 12.44 3.34
C GLU A 17 6.75 12.10 2.83
N LEU A 18 6.86 11.28 1.79
CA LEU A 18 8.15 10.89 1.23
C LEU A 18 8.68 11.95 0.25
N THR A 19 9.99 11.91 0.02
CA THR A 19 10.61 12.77 -1.00
C THR A 19 10.08 12.41 -2.40
N GLU A 20 10.04 13.38 -3.32
CA GLU A 20 9.63 13.15 -4.72
C GLU A 20 10.47 12.08 -5.45
N GLU A 21 11.65 11.77 -4.92
CA GLU A 21 12.55 10.75 -5.45
C GLU A 21 12.27 9.35 -4.92
N SER A 22 11.45 9.23 -3.87
CA SER A 22 10.96 7.95 -3.37
C SER A 22 9.85 7.42 -4.27
N ARG A 23 9.84 6.11 -4.51
CA ARG A 23 8.86 5.49 -5.41
C ARG A 23 7.90 4.62 -4.62
N VAL A 24 6.62 4.97 -4.68
CA VAL A 24 5.51 4.20 -4.11
C VAL A 24 4.76 3.53 -5.25
N GLN A 25 4.57 2.21 -5.17
CA GLN A 25 3.86 1.42 -6.17
C GLN A 25 2.97 0.39 -5.49
N THR A 26 1.90 -0.06 -6.14
CA THR A 26 1.20 -1.28 -5.72
C THR A 26 2.10 -2.51 -5.86
N LEU A 27 1.80 -3.59 -5.11
CA LEU A 27 2.52 -4.87 -5.24
C LEU A 27 2.50 -5.37 -6.70
N GLN A 28 1.39 -5.18 -7.40
CA GLN A 28 1.23 -5.55 -8.81
C GLN A 28 2.12 -4.71 -9.74
N GLU A 29 2.15 -3.39 -9.56
CA GLU A 29 3.01 -2.49 -10.36
C GLU A 29 4.51 -2.72 -10.10
N ALA A 30 4.85 -3.23 -8.92
CA ALA A 30 6.21 -3.66 -8.59
C ALA A 30 6.56 -5.06 -9.16
N GLY A 31 5.59 -5.75 -9.77
CA GLY A 31 5.79 -7.08 -10.38
C GLY A 31 5.80 -8.23 -9.38
N LEU A 32 5.29 -8.03 -8.15
CA LEU A 32 5.22 -9.10 -7.14
C LEU A 32 4.10 -10.08 -7.48
N LEU A 33 4.44 -11.37 -7.53
CA LEU A 33 3.49 -12.46 -7.75
C LEU A 33 2.79 -12.84 -6.43
N THR A 34 1.89 -11.98 -5.97
CA THR A 34 1.06 -12.21 -4.78
C THR A 34 -0.41 -11.90 -5.07
N ARG A 35 -1.29 -12.44 -4.22
CA ARG A 35 -2.73 -12.09 -4.15
C ARG A 35 -3.02 -11.03 -3.10
N ASP A 36 -2.01 -10.64 -2.34
CA ASP A 36 -2.13 -9.60 -1.34
C ASP A 36 -2.30 -8.23 -2.00
N GLU A 37 -2.91 -7.32 -1.26
CA GLU A 37 -3.01 -5.92 -1.64
C GLU A 37 -2.12 -5.08 -0.73
N GLY A 38 -1.48 -4.06 -1.29
CA GLY A 38 -0.49 -3.29 -0.57
C GLY A 38 0.41 -2.49 -1.49
N LEU A 39 1.48 -1.96 -0.90
CA LEU A 39 2.42 -1.07 -1.55
C LEU A 39 3.86 -1.56 -1.40
N VAL A 40 4.69 -1.26 -2.39
CA VAL A 40 6.13 -1.29 -2.33
C VAL A 40 6.62 0.16 -2.26
N VAL A 41 7.49 0.43 -1.28
CA VAL A 41 8.15 1.72 -1.10
C VAL A 41 9.64 1.52 -1.35
N ARG A 42 10.18 2.23 -2.33
CA ARG A 42 11.62 2.27 -2.62
C ARG A 42 12.17 3.64 -2.24
N LEU A 43 13.15 3.64 -1.34
CA LEU A 43 13.86 4.83 -0.91
C LEU A 43 15.11 5.07 -1.78
N LEU A 44 15.63 6.29 -1.71
CA LEU A 44 16.82 6.73 -2.44
C LEU A 44 18.09 5.92 -2.14
N ASP A 45 18.22 5.44 -0.91
CA ASP A 45 19.35 4.62 -0.46
C ASP A 45 19.27 3.17 -0.97
N GLY A 46 18.25 2.84 -1.77
CA GLY A 46 18.01 1.52 -2.31
C GLY A 46 17.25 0.60 -1.36
N ASN A 47 16.91 1.04 -0.15
CA ASN A 47 16.07 0.26 0.75
C ASN A 47 14.66 0.13 0.17
N GLU A 48 14.14 -1.10 0.17
CA GLU A 48 12.81 -1.44 -0.29
C GLU A 48 12.01 -2.05 0.85
N PHE A 49 10.78 -1.56 1.03
CA PHE A 49 9.83 -2.06 2.01
C PHE A 49 8.53 -2.47 1.33
N GLN A 50 7.92 -3.53 1.83
CA GLN A 50 6.58 -3.95 1.42
C GLN A 50 5.61 -3.70 2.57
N ILE A 51 4.50 -3.04 2.27
CA ILE A 51 3.39 -2.78 3.18
C ILE A 51 2.20 -3.57 2.68
N THR A 52 1.78 -4.58 3.44
CA THR A 52 0.63 -5.42 3.09
C THR A 52 -0.59 -5.04 3.92
N VAL A 53 -1.72 -4.79 3.27
CA VAL A 53 -2.97 -4.43 3.92
C VAL A 53 -3.83 -5.67 4.09
N VAL A 54 -4.00 -6.09 5.34
CA VAL A 54 -4.83 -7.24 5.71
C VAL A 54 -6.05 -6.76 6.50
N GLN A 55 -7.24 -7.02 5.97
CA GLN A 55 -8.48 -6.76 6.68
C GLN A 55 -8.70 -7.84 7.75
N SER A 56 -8.53 -7.48 9.01
CA SER A 56 -8.65 -8.43 10.12
C SER A 56 -10.10 -8.80 10.46
N LYS A 57 -11.05 -7.89 10.24
CA LYS A 57 -12.47 -8.08 10.50
C LYS A 57 -13.31 -7.31 9.48
N PHE A 58 -14.48 -7.87 9.16
CA PHE A 58 -15.55 -7.18 8.46
C PHE A 58 -16.57 -6.75 9.51
N SER A 59 -16.80 -5.44 9.65
CA SER A 59 -18.00 -4.97 10.33
C SER A 59 -19.16 -5.12 9.36
N LYS A 60 -20.09 -6.02 9.67
CA LYS A 60 -21.44 -5.95 9.10
C LYS A 60 -22.20 -4.93 9.93
N GLU A 61 -22.31 -3.70 9.44
CA GLU A 61 -23.47 -2.89 9.80
C GLU A 61 -24.58 -3.37 8.87
N ASP A 62 -25.42 -4.29 9.36
CA ASP A 62 -26.77 -4.59 8.90
C ASP A 62 -27.26 -5.85 9.65
N GLU A 63 -27.91 -5.62 10.80
CA GLU A 63 -29.14 -6.31 11.24
C GLU A 63 -30.06 -5.28 11.92
#